data_AF-A0A7R9HU94-F1
#
_entry.id   AF-A0A7R9HU94-F1
#
_cell.length_a   1.000
_cell.length_b   1.000
_cell.length_c   1.000
_cell.angle_alpha   90.00
_cell.angle_beta   90.00
_cell.angle_gamma   90.00
#
_symmetry.space_group_name_H-M   'P 1'
#
loop_
_entity.id
_entity.type
_entity.pdbx_description
1 polymer ?
#
loop_
_entity_poly.entity_id
_entity_poly.type
_entity_poly.pdbx_seq_one_letter_code
_entity_poly.pdbx_strand_id
1 'polypeptide(L)'
;MCSTMTICLTRRYEENFIEHRRVQLQNFVNSVCRHPVLSQSEVWQHFMTCTDEKRWKAGKRKAEKDELVGANFFTVIQVPEKPLDIFFVEQETDNCFKFVHDMDGAVKNLMATGVDQTKKHQGPYKREYQKIGQAFSMLGHSIDIKSSGSEQSFLAEAIKKTGDTYNQIGKLFEDQPKYDWEPLGDTLHLYKGILASFPDILTVHK
;
A
#
# COMPACT_ATOMS: atom_id res chain seq x y z
N MET A 1 -7.21 18.01 15.19
CA MET A 1 -7.75 17.96 13.81
C MET A 1 -7.14 19.00 12.86
N CYS A 2 -6.61 20.14 13.34
CA CYS A 2 -6.05 21.18 12.46
C CYS A 2 -4.61 20.89 11.95
N SER A 3 -3.80 20.10 12.66
CA SER A 3 -2.39 19.86 12.27
C SER A 3 -2.20 18.89 11.10
N THR A 4 -3.14 17.95 10.90
CA THR A 4 -3.07 16.95 9.81
C THR A 4 -3.41 17.56 8.46
N MET A 5 -4.29 18.57 8.43
CA MET A 5 -4.75 19.21 7.19
C MET A 5 -3.69 20.15 6.59
N THR A 6 -2.86 20.77 7.43
CA THR A 6 -1.77 21.66 7.00
C THR A 6 -0.60 20.88 6.38
N ILE A 7 -0.27 19.67 6.87
CA ILE A 7 0.78 18.81 6.29
C ILE A 7 0.38 18.30 4.89
N CYS A 8 -0.92 18.04 4.69
CA CYS A 8 -1.48 17.65 3.38
C CYS A 8 -1.51 18.77 2.34
N LEU A 9 -1.19 20.02 2.68
CA LEU A 9 -1.17 21.15 1.74
C LEU A 9 0.25 21.42 1.21
N THR A 10 1.29 21.25 2.03
CA THR A 10 2.70 21.48 1.65
C THR A 10 3.33 20.32 0.89
N ARG A 11 2.84 19.08 1.04
CA ARG A 11 3.38 17.87 0.37
C ARG A 11 2.69 17.47 -0.94
N ARG A 12 1.68 18.21 -1.42
CA ARG A 12 0.85 17.80 -2.58
C ARG A 12 1.61 17.61 -3.89
N TYR A 13 2.78 18.23 -4.02
CA TYR A 13 3.61 18.20 -5.23
C TYR A 13 4.93 17.44 -5.04
N GLU A 14 5.11 16.74 -3.91
CA GLU A 14 6.25 15.83 -3.79
C GLU A 14 6.03 14.63 -4.73
N GLU A 15 6.99 14.35 -5.61
CA GLU A 15 6.89 13.31 -6.64
C GLU A 15 6.55 11.93 -6.04
N ASN A 16 7.18 11.60 -4.91
CA ASN A 16 6.90 10.36 -4.17
C ASN A 16 5.45 10.29 -3.66
N PHE A 17 4.84 11.43 -3.29
CA PHE A 17 3.46 11.47 -2.83
C PHE A 17 2.48 11.28 -3.99
N ILE A 18 2.75 11.91 -5.14
CA ILE A 18 1.93 11.77 -6.35
C ILE A 18 1.97 10.32 -6.83
N GLU A 19 3.16 9.72 -6.90
CA GLU A 19 3.31 8.34 -7.39
C GLU A 19 2.61 7.34 -6.47
N HIS A 20 2.78 7.46 -5.15
CA HIS A 20 2.07 6.62 -4.19
C HIS A 20 0.54 6.72 -4.34
N ARG A 21 0.02 7.94 -4.53
CA ARG A 21 -1.42 8.15 -4.76
C ARG A 21 -1.89 7.53 -6.07
N ARG A 22 -1.09 7.62 -7.13
CA ARG A 22 -1.37 7.02 -8.43
C ARG A 22 -1.50 5.50 -8.31
N VAL A 23 -0.59 4.85 -7.57
CA VAL A 23 -0.62 3.40 -7.31
C VAL A 23 -1.89 3.01 -6.54
N GLN A 24 -2.25 3.74 -5.49
CA GLN A 24 -3.47 3.48 -4.73
C GLN A 24 -4.74 3.63 -5.59
N LEU A 25 -4.81 4.68 -6.41
CA LEU A 25 -5.93 4.87 -7.35
C LEU A 25 -6.00 3.75 -8.38
N GLN A 26 -4.86 3.30 -8.91
CA GLN A 26 -4.82 2.18 -9.84
C GLN A 26 -5.32 0.89 -9.19
N ASN A 27 -4.92 0.62 -7.94
CA ASN A 27 -5.39 -0.55 -7.20
C ASN A 27 -6.90 -0.49 -6.91
N PHE A 28 -7.42 0.70 -6.60
CA PHE A 28 -8.86 0.93 -6.47
C PHE A 28 -9.60 0.64 -7.79
N VAL A 29 -9.16 1.24 -8.90
CA VAL A 29 -9.75 1.03 -10.23
C VAL A 29 -9.72 -0.46 -10.60
N ASN A 30 -8.58 -1.13 -10.40
CA ASN A 30 -8.45 -2.56 -10.66
C ASN A 30 -9.44 -3.39 -9.83
N SER A 31 -9.64 -3.03 -8.57
CA SER A 31 -10.58 -3.72 -7.67
C SER A 31 -12.02 -3.54 -8.11
N VAL A 32 -12.42 -2.31 -8.48
CA VAL A 32 -13.77 -2.04 -8.99
C VAL A 32 -14.01 -2.78 -10.31
N CYS A 33 -13.05 -2.73 -11.25
CA CYS A 33 -13.17 -3.42 -12.54
C CYS A 33 -13.22 -4.95 -12.43
N ARG A 34 -12.61 -5.55 -11.40
CA ARG A 34 -12.67 -7.01 -11.15
C ARG A 34 -13.94 -7.44 -10.41
N HIS A 35 -14.63 -6.52 -9.77
CA HIS A 35 -15.83 -6.84 -8.99
C HIS A 35 -17.03 -7.07 -9.92
N PRO A 36 -17.74 -8.21 -9.84
CA PRO A 36 -18.78 -8.57 -10.80
C PRO A 36 -19.98 -7.61 -10.80
N VAL A 37 -20.35 -7.07 -9.63
CA VAL A 37 -21.44 -6.09 -9.50
C VAL A 37 -20.97 -4.65 -9.80
N LEU A 38 -19.97 -4.14 -9.07
CA LEU A 38 -19.53 -2.74 -9.21
C LEU A 38 -19.07 -2.37 -10.62
N SER A 39 -18.33 -3.27 -11.29
CA SER A 39 -17.86 -3.03 -12.67
C SER A 39 -19.00 -2.87 -13.66
N GLN A 40 -20.17 -3.44 -13.41
CA GLN A 40 -21.34 -3.36 -14.29
C GLN A 40 -22.26 -2.19 -13.95
N SER A 41 -22.00 -1.45 -12.88
CA SER A 41 -22.86 -0.33 -12.48
C SER A 41 -22.84 0.80 -13.52
N GLU A 42 -24.01 1.37 -13.82
CA GLU A 42 -24.13 2.48 -14.78
C GLU A 42 -23.27 3.68 -14.37
N VAL A 43 -23.19 3.95 -13.06
CA VAL A 43 -22.37 5.04 -12.49
C VAL A 43 -20.89 4.83 -12.80
N TRP A 44 -20.38 3.61 -12.65
CA TRP A 44 -18.98 3.29 -12.97
C TRP A 44 -18.70 3.37 -14.46
N GLN A 45 -19.58 2.81 -15.29
CA GLN A 45 -19.43 2.86 -16.74
C GLN A 45 -19.46 4.30 -17.26
N HIS A 46 -20.35 5.14 -16.74
CA HIS A 46 -20.38 6.57 -17.04
C HIS A 46 -19.11 7.29 -16.56
N PHE A 47 -18.62 6.96 -15.36
CA PHE A 47 -17.35 7.48 -14.81
C PHE A 47 -16.17 7.23 -15.74
N MET A 48 -16.07 6.02 -16.30
CA MET A 48 -14.91 5.59 -17.09
C MET A 48 -14.96 6.02 -18.57
N THR A 49 -16.16 6.14 -19.15
CA THR A 49 -16.31 6.24 -20.62
C THR A 49 -16.81 7.59 -21.12
N CYS A 50 -17.39 8.44 -20.26
CA CYS A 50 -17.98 9.69 -20.69
C CYS A 50 -16.89 10.73 -21.04
N THR A 51 -16.91 11.21 -22.29
CA THR A 51 -15.97 12.22 -22.80
C THR A 51 -16.60 13.60 -23.03
N ASP A 52 -17.91 13.74 -22.85
CA ASP A 52 -18.64 14.99 -23.08
C ASP A 52 -19.06 15.66 -21.76
N GLU A 53 -18.75 16.95 -21.60
CA GLU A 53 -18.97 17.67 -20.34
C GLU A 53 -20.46 17.84 -19.99
N LYS A 54 -21.34 17.99 -20.99
CA LYS A 54 -22.78 18.14 -20.74
C LYS A 54 -23.40 16.82 -20.30
N ARG A 55 -23.05 15.73 -21.00
CA ARG A 55 -23.43 14.35 -20.63
C ARG A 55 -22.86 13.97 -19.28
N TRP A 56 -21.63 14.38 -18.96
CA TRP A 56 -21.02 14.18 -17.65
C TRP A 56 -21.90 14.73 -16.52
N LYS A 57 -22.26 16.02 -16.61
CA LYS A 57 -23.10 16.68 -15.61
C LYS A 57 -24.48 16.05 -15.50
N ALA A 58 -25.08 15.65 -16.63
CA ALA A 58 -26.38 14.98 -16.63
C ALA A 58 -26.31 13.59 -15.97
N GLY A 59 -25.33 12.76 -16.33
CA GLY A 59 -25.15 11.42 -15.75
C GLY A 59 -24.80 11.48 -14.25
N LYS A 60 -23.97 12.45 -13.84
CA LYS A 60 -23.71 12.72 -12.41
C LYS A 60 -25.01 12.99 -11.65
N ARG A 61 -25.86 13.88 -12.16
CA ARG A 61 -27.16 14.21 -11.54
C ARG A 61 -28.14 13.03 -11.56
N LYS A 62 -28.06 12.14 -12.56
CA LYS A 62 -28.86 10.90 -12.61
C LYS A 62 -28.42 9.97 -11.47
N ALA A 63 -27.11 9.76 -11.30
CA ALA A 63 -26.55 8.93 -10.22
C ALA A 63 -26.90 9.45 -8.82
N GLU A 64 -26.87 10.78 -8.61
CA GLU A 64 -27.23 11.41 -7.34
C GLU A 64 -28.73 11.27 -6.98
N LYS A 65 -29.58 10.97 -7.96
CA LYS A 65 -31.05 10.80 -7.79
C LYS A 65 -31.49 9.34 -7.81
N ASP A 66 -30.57 8.39 -7.86
CA ASP A 66 -30.90 6.98 -7.90
C ASP A 66 -31.62 6.57 -6.60
N GLU A 67 -32.78 5.94 -6.74
CA GLU A 67 -33.59 5.46 -5.62
C GLU A 67 -33.21 4.03 -5.21
N LEU A 68 -32.48 3.30 -6.07
CA LEU A 68 -31.99 1.94 -5.83
C LEU A 68 -30.72 1.94 -4.98
N VAL A 69 -30.76 2.66 -3.86
CA VAL A 69 -29.66 2.80 -2.91
C VAL A 69 -29.99 2.13 -1.58
N GLY A 70 -28.96 1.70 -0.84
CA GLY A 70 -29.14 1.03 0.45
C GLY A 70 -29.97 -0.25 0.32
N ALA A 71 -30.96 -0.43 1.19
CA ALA A 71 -31.79 -1.64 1.21
C ALA A 71 -32.64 -1.84 -0.07
N ASN A 72 -32.99 -0.75 -0.77
CA ASN A 72 -33.75 -0.84 -2.02
C ASN A 72 -32.98 -1.60 -3.10
N PHE A 73 -31.65 -1.62 -3.03
CA PHE A 73 -30.84 -2.38 -3.96
C PHE A 73 -31.14 -3.89 -3.91
N PHE A 74 -31.53 -4.44 -2.75
CA PHE A 74 -31.88 -5.86 -2.65
C PHE A 74 -33.14 -6.24 -3.45
N THR A 75 -34.01 -5.27 -3.78
CA THR A 75 -35.25 -5.52 -4.53
C THR A 75 -35.02 -5.89 -5.99
N VAL A 76 -33.85 -5.51 -6.55
CA VAL A 76 -33.48 -5.79 -7.95
C VAL A 76 -32.57 -7.00 -8.08
N ILE A 77 -32.18 -7.63 -6.97
CA ILE A 77 -31.36 -8.83 -6.96
C ILE A 77 -32.26 -10.05 -7.16
N GLN A 78 -31.98 -10.82 -8.21
CA GLN A 78 -32.60 -12.13 -8.40
C GLN A 78 -31.86 -13.17 -7.57
N VAL A 79 -32.57 -13.82 -6.66
CA VAL A 79 -32.02 -14.88 -5.79
C VAL A 79 -32.42 -16.27 -6.31
N PRO A 80 -31.60 -17.31 -6.11
CA PRO A 80 -32.00 -18.68 -6.41
C PRO A 80 -33.23 -19.12 -5.61
N GLU A 81 -34.08 -19.99 -6.19
CA GLU A 81 -35.30 -20.50 -5.53
C GLU A 81 -35.04 -21.47 -4.37
N LYS A 82 -33.78 -21.73 -4.02
CA LYS A 82 -33.40 -22.64 -2.95
C LYS A 82 -33.66 -21.98 -1.58
N PRO A 83 -34.52 -22.55 -0.72
CA PRO A 83 -34.71 -22.01 0.62
C PRO A 83 -33.41 -22.10 1.42
N LEU A 84 -33.11 -21.03 2.16
CA LEU A 84 -31.99 -20.98 3.09
C LEU A 84 -32.47 -21.35 4.49
N ASP A 85 -31.65 -22.13 5.20
CA ASP A 85 -31.85 -22.37 6.64
C ASP A 85 -31.40 -21.13 7.41
N ILE A 86 -32.33 -20.54 8.16
CA ILE A 86 -32.09 -19.31 8.92
C ILE A 86 -30.99 -19.51 9.96
N PHE A 87 -30.98 -20.66 10.64
CA PHE A 87 -29.95 -20.94 11.66
C PHE A 87 -28.56 -21.00 11.04
N PHE A 88 -28.45 -21.62 9.85
CA PHE A 88 -27.20 -21.65 9.10
C PHE A 88 -26.76 -20.24 8.67
N VAL A 89 -27.68 -19.39 8.20
CA VAL A 89 -27.37 -18.02 7.78
C VAL A 89 -26.92 -17.15 8.96
N GLU A 90 -27.57 -17.25 10.12
CA GLU A 90 -27.18 -16.57 11.35
C GLU A 90 -25.77 -17.01 11.80
N GLN A 91 -25.52 -18.32 11.79
CA GLN A 91 -24.20 -18.88 12.12
C GLN A 91 -23.10 -18.37 11.18
N GLU A 92 -23.35 -18.33 9.86
CA GLU A 92 -22.39 -17.81 8.89
C GLU A 92 -22.17 -16.29 9.05
N THR A 93 -23.20 -15.55 9.44
CA THR A 93 -23.10 -14.11 9.73
C THR A 93 -22.20 -13.87 10.94
N ASP A 94 -22.38 -14.64 12.03
CA ASP A 94 -21.53 -14.57 13.22
C ASP A 94 -20.08 -15.00 12.93
N ASN A 95 -19.89 -16.05 12.12
CA ASN A 95 -18.57 -16.47 11.65
C ASN A 95 -17.89 -15.35 10.84
N CYS A 96 -18.64 -14.67 9.97
CA CYS A 96 -18.15 -13.54 9.18
C CYS A 96 -17.73 -12.36 10.08
N PHE A 97 -18.53 -12.02 11.10
CA PHE A 97 -18.17 -10.99 12.09
C PHE A 97 -16.84 -11.27 12.76
N LYS A 98 -16.66 -12.51 13.24
CA LYS A 98 -15.41 -12.93 13.88
C LYS A 98 -14.24 -12.86 12.91
N PHE A 99 -14.42 -13.37 11.70
CA PHE A 99 -13.39 -13.33 10.66
C PHE A 99 -12.97 -11.89 10.33
N VAL A 100 -13.91 -10.98 10.11
CA VAL A 100 -13.63 -9.57 9.79
C VAL A 100 -12.85 -8.90 10.92
N HIS A 101 -13.27 -9.13 12.17
CA HIS A 101 -12.59 -8.59 13.35
C HIS A 101 -11.14 -9.08 13.45
N ASP A 102 -10.93 -10.40 13.34
CA ASP A 102 -9.60 -11.00 13.48
C ASP A 102 -8.69 -10.59 12.29
N MET A 103 -9.24 -10.53 11.08
CA MET A 103 -8.54 -10.10 9.88
C MET A 103 -8.13 -8.62 9.95
N ASP A 104 -9.01 -7.74 10.44
CA ASP A 104 -8.69 -6.31 10.62
C ASP A 104 -7.51 -6.12 11.59
N GLY A 105 -7.51 -6.86 12.71
CA GLY A 105 -6.39 -6.89 13.64
C GLY A 105 -5.09 -7.37 12.98
N ALA A 106 -5.14 -8.47 12.24
CA ALA A 106 -3.99 -9.04 11.55
C ALA A 106 -3.42 -8.10 10.47
N VAL A 107 -4.27 -7.50 9.65
CA VAL A 107 -3.89 -6.53 8.61
C VAL A 107 -3.21 -5.31 9.25
N LYS A 108 -3.81 -4.73 10.30
CA LYS A 108 -3.21 -3.57 11.01
C LYS A 108 -1.84 -3.90 11.60
N ASN A 109 -1.68 -5.08 12.18
CA ASN A 109 -0.40 -5.53 12.72
C ASN A 109 0.66 -5.71 11.63
N LEU A 110 0.32 -6.34 10.50
CA LEU A 110 1.25 -6.52 9.39
C LEU A 110 1.61 -5.18 8.73
N MET A 111 0.66 -4.25 8.60
CA MET A 111 0.94 -2.89 8.15
C MET A 111 1.93 -2.17 9.06
N ALA A 112 1.72 -2.23 10.38
CA ALA A 112 2.64 -1.63 11.35
C ALA A 112 4.05 -2.24 11.25
N THR A 113 4.12 -3.56 11.05
CA THR A 113 5.37 -4.29 10.83
C THR A 113 6.06 -3.83 9.56
N GLY A 114 5.34 -3.71 8.44
CA GLY A 114 5.90 -3.21 7.18
C GLY A 114 6.47 -1.79 7.31
N VAL A 115 5.75 -0.89 7.98
CA VAL A 115 6.22 0.49 8.23
C VAL A 115 7.50 0.50 9.09
N ASP A 116 7.57 -0.33 10.13
CA ASP A 116 8.77 -0.47 10.95
C ASP A 116 9.96 -1.01 10.13
N GLN A 117 9.73 -2.04 9.32
CA GLN A 117 10.75 -2.62 8.47
C GLN A 117 11.26 -1.64 7.41
N THR A 118 10.39 -0.89 6.73
CA THR A 118 10.78 0.16 5.78
C THR A 118 11.71 1.18 6.44
N LYS A 119 11.37 1.67 7.65
CA LYS A 119 12.21 2.61 8.40
C LYS A 119 13.54 1.99 8.79
N LYS A 120 13.57 0.70 9.16
CA LYS A 120 14.80 0.00 9.53
C LYS A 120 15.75 -0.14 8.34
N HIS A 121 15.23 -0.48 7.16
CA HIS A 121 15.97 -0.56 5.91
C HIS A 121 16.60 0.79 5.52
N GLN A 122 15.79 1.86 5.52
CA GLN A 122 16.24 3.21 5.14
C GLN A 122 17.16 3.88 6.19
N GLY A 123 17.16 3.40 7.43
CA GLY A 123 17.88 4.00 8.54
C GLY A 123 18.98 3.11 9.11
N PRO A 124 18.69 2.30 10.15
CA PRO A 124 19.69 1.51 10.86
C PRO A 124 20.43 0.52 9.96
N TYR A 125 19.77 -0.22 9.06
CA TYR A 125 20.47 -1.20 8.22
C TYR A 125 21.48 -0.53 7.28
N LYS A 126 21.05 0.52 6.58
CA LYS A 126 21.97 1.37 5.79
C LYS A 126 23.16 1.84 6.62
N ARG A 127 22.91 2.37 7.83
CA ARG A 127 23.96 2.91 8.72
C ARG A 127 24.98 1.86 9.15
N GLU A 128 24.54 0.63 9.45
CA GLU A 128 25.46 -0.44 9.82
C GLU A 128 26.41 -0.80 8.68
N TYR A 129 25.91 -0.91 7.45
CA TYR A 129 26.77 -1.19 6.29
C TYR A 129 27.71 -0.03 5.98
N GLN A 130 27.27 1.22 6.12
CA GLN A 130 28.14 2.39 5.96
C GLN A 130 29.25 2.43 7.03
N LYS A 131 28.95 2.04 8.26
CA LYS A 131 29.94 1.95 9.33
C LYS A 131 31.02 0.90 9.03
N ILE A 132 30.62 -0.26 8.50
CA ILE A 132 31.57 -1.28 8.02
C ILE A 132 32.41 -0.73 6.88
N GLY A 133 31.78 -0.07 5.91
CA GLY A 133 32.46 0.55 4.78
C GLY A 133 33.53 1.56 5.21
N GLN A 134 33.17 2.45 6.14
CA GLN A 134 34.08 3.44 6.70
C GLN A 134 35.29 2.79 7.40
N ALA A 135 35.09 1.69 8.14
CA ALA A 135 36.19 0.98 8.79
C ALA A 135 37.20 0.43 7.77
N PHE A 136 36.74 -0.18 6.68
CA PHE A 136 37.60 -0.63 5.59
C PHE A 136 38.30 0.54 4.90
N SER A 137 37.61 1.63 4.59
CA SER A 137 38.22 2.81 3.96
C SER A 137 39.32 3.42 4.85
N MET A 138 39.11 3.50 6.17
CA MET A 138 40.10 3.97 7.13
C MET A 138 41.33 3.06 7.18
N LEU A 139 41.14 1.74 7.19
CA LEU A 139 42.23 0.77 7.15
C LEU A 139 43.04 0.90 5.85
N GLY A 140 42.35 0.93 4.72
CA GLY A 140 42.98 1.08 3.41
C GLY A 140 43.78 2.38 3.30
N HIS A 141 43.26 3.49 3.85
CA HIS A 141 43.98 4.76 3.91
C HIS A 141 45.25 4.68 4.77
N SER A 142 45.21 4.01 5.93
CA SER A 142 46.38 3.84 6.80
C SER A 142 47.51 3.04 6.13
N ILE A 143 47.16 2.01 5.36
CA ILE A 143 48.13 1.19 4.60
C ILE A 143 48.76 2.00 3.45
N ASP A 144 47.95 2.81 2.77
CA ASP A 144 48.38 3.65 1.66
C ASP A 144 49.45 4.67 2.07
N ILE A 145 49.32 5.26 3.26
CA ILE A 145 50.28 6.25 3.82
C ILE A 145 51.71 5.67 3.95
N LYS A 146 51.85 4.36 4.18
CA LYS A 146 53.15 3.69 4.35
C LYS A 146 53.69 3.06 3.06
N SER A 147 52.94 3.13 1.97
CA SER A 147 53.26 2.40 0.74
C SER A 147 54.34 3.13 -0.07
N SER A 148 55.59 2.68 0.04
CA SER A 148 56.73 3.18 -0.76
C SER A 148 57.02 2.33 -2.02
N GLY A 149 56.11 1.43 -2.40
CA GLY A 149 56.23 0.56 -3.58
C GLY A 149 54.87 0.11 -4.14
N SER A 150 54.87 -0.44 -5.37
CA SER A 150 53.67 -0.73 -6.18
C SER A 150 52.72 -1.79 -5.60
N GLU A 151 53.22 -2.81 -4.89
CA GLU A 151 52.38 -3.91 -4.39
C GLU A 151 51.48 -3.51 -3.20
N GLN A 152 51.98 -2.68 -2.30
CA GLN A 152 51.20 -2.21 -1.13
C GLN A 152 50.09 -1.23 -1.55
N SER A 153 50.26 -0.55 -2.69
CA SER A 153 49.24 0.29 -3.31
C SER A 153 48.03 -0.51 -3.79
N PHE A 154 48.24 -1.68 -4.42
CA PHE A 154 47.13 -2.56 -4.85
C PHE A 154 46.33 -3.12 -3.67
N LEU A 155 47.00 -3.47 -2.57
CA LEU A 155 46.33 -3.94 -1.36
C LEU A 155 45.49 -2.83 -0.72
N ALA A 156 46.04 -1.61 -0.60
CA ALA A 156 45.32 -0.46 -0.07
C ALA A 156 44.08 -0.14 -0.93
N GLU A 157 44.21 -0.20 -2.25
CA GLU A 157 43.10 0.00 -3.19
C GLU A 157 42.01 -1.06 -3.02
N ALA A 158 42.37 -2.35 -2.97
CA ALA A 158 41.41 -3.44 -2.78
C ALA A 158 40.63 -3.31 -1.46
N ILE A 159 41.30 -2.89 -0.38
CA ILE A 159 40.66 -2.64 0.91
C ILE A 159 39.70 -1.45 0.83
N LYS A 160 40.10 -0.33 0.22
CA LYS A 160 39.21 0.82 0.00
C LYS A 160 37.99 0.43 -0.85
N LYS A 161 38.20 -0.37 -1.91
CA LYS A 161 37.14 -0.87 -2.78
C LYS A 161 36.15 -1.76 -2.03
N THR A 162 36.62 -2.55 -1.07
CA THR A 162 35.76 -3.30 -0.15
C THR A 162 34.89 -2.36 0.67
N GLY A 163 35.46 -1.27 1.19
CA GLY A 163 34.71 -0.22 1.88
C GLY A 163 33.62 0.43 1.03
N ASP A 164 33.93 0.76 -0.22
CA ASP A 164 32.96 1.28 -1.19
C ASP A 164 31.84 0.28 -1.48
N THR A 165 32.18 -1.01 -1.53
CA THR A 165 31.21 -2.08 -1.76
C THR A 165 30.22 -2.16 -0.60
N TYR A 166 30.68 -2.06 0.65
CA TYR A 166 29.81 -1.98 1.81
C TYR A 166 28.91 -0.74 1.81
N ASN A 167 29.41 0.41 1.37
CA ASN A 167 28.59 1.62 1.19
C ASN A 167 27.48 1.40 0.13
N GLN A 168 27.80 0.71 -0.97
CA GLN A 168 26.82 0.35 -1.99
C GLN A 168 25.77 -0.63 -1.45
N ILE A 169 26.17 -1.63 -0.65
CA ILE A 169 25.22 -2.53 0.03
C ILE A 169 24.27 -1.72 0.93
N GLY A 170 24.79 -0.75 1.69
CA GLY A 170 23.94 0.15 2.49
C GLY A 170 22.92 0.91 1.65
N LYS A 171 23.29 1.35 0.44
CA LYS A 171 22.38 1.98 -0.51
C LYS A 171 21.31 1.01 -1.04
N LEU A 172 21.68 -0.24 -1.33
CA LEU A 172 20.72 -1.28 -1.70
C LEU A 172 19.67 -1.51 -0.59
N PHE A 173 20.09 -1.56 0.68
CA PHE A 173 19.15 -1.67 1.81
C PHE A 173 18.22 -0.47 1.91
N GLU A 174 18.69 0.75 1.64
CA GLU A 174 17.83 1.94 1.64
C GLU A 174 16.73 1.88 0.57
N ASP A 175 17.06 1.36 -0.61
CA ASP A 175 16.13 1.30 -1.74
C ASP A 175 15.24 0.04 -1.75
N GLN A 176 15.60 -1.01 -1.00
CA GLN A 176 14.90 -2.29 -0.96
C GLN A 176 13.38 -2.18 -0.67
N PRO A 177 12.89 -1.37 0.29
CA PRO A 177 11.47 -1.31 0.65
C PRO A 177 10.52 -1.00 -0.51
N LYS A 178 11.00 -0.30 -1.55
CA LYS A 178 10.23 0.04 -2.76
C LYS A 178 9.81 -1.19 -3.55
N TYR A 179 10.49 -2.32 -3.36
CA TYR A 179 10.28 -3.54 -4.12
C TYR A 179 9.49 -4.61 -3.36
N ASP A 180 9.32 -4.47 -2.05
CA ASP A 180 8.65 -5.45 -1.19
C ASP A 180 7.64 -4.83 -0.22
N TRP A 181 8.12 -4.08 0.78
CA TRP A 181 7.30 -3.55 1.88
C TRP A 181 6.30 -2.50 1.44
N GLU A 182 6.68 -1.61 0.53
CA GLU A 182 5.80 -0.57 0.00
C GLU A 182 4.65 -1.17 -0.84
N PRO A 183 4.89 -2.05 -1.84
CA PRO A 183 3.82 -2.75 -2.56
C PRO A 183 2.91 -3.59 -1.64
N LEU A 184 3.47 -4.26 -0.63
CA LEU A 184 2.68 -4.98 0.37
C LEU A 184 1.79 -4.02 1.16
N GLY A 185 2.36 -2.89 1.60
CA GLY A 185 1.63 -1.84 2.31
C GLY A 185 0.45 -1.28 1.52
N ASP A 186 0.62 -1.05 0.22
CA ASP A 186 -0.46 -0.61 -0.67
C ASP A 186 -1.59 -1.62 -0.79
N THR A 187 -1.24 -2.91 -0.86
CA THR A 187 -2.23 -3.99 -0.89
C THR A 187 -2.99 -4.04 0.44
N LEU A 188 -2.29 -4.00 1.56
CA LEU A 188 -2.91 -4.03 2.89
C LEU A 188 -3.79 -2.79 3.15
N HIS A 189 -3.42 -1.64 2.60
CA HIS A 189 -4.24 -0.43 2.69
C HIS A 189 -5.62 -0.60 2.04
N LEU A 190 -5.69 -1.27 0.88
CA LEU A 190 -6.95 -1.61 0.22
C LEU A 190 -7.81 -2.52 1.11
N TYR A 191 -7.23 -3.60 1.65
CA TYR A 191 -7.94 -4.53 2.53
C TYR A 191 -8.43 -3.86 3.80
N LYS A 192 -7.62 -2.98 4.40
CA LYS A 192 -8.03 -2.18 5.56
C LYS A 192 -9.29 -1.35 5.25
N GLY A 193 -9.37 -0.73 4.08
CA GLY A 193 -10.54 0.03 3.66
C GLY A 193 -11.79 -0.84 3.48
N ILE A 194 -11.63 -2.01 2.85
CA ILE A 194 -12.71 -2.99 2.67
C ILE A 194 -13.21 -3.48 4.04
N LEU A 195 -12.31 -3.95 4.91
CA LEU A 195 -12.63 -4.46 6.24
C LEU A 195 -13.33 -3.42 7.12
N ALA A 196 -12.94 -2.14 7.01
CA ALA A 196 -13.59 -1.06 7.74
C ALA A 196 -15.06 -0.84 7.35
N SER A 197 -15.50 -1.33 6.19
CA SER A 197 -16.89 -1.20 5.72
C SER A 197 -17.79 -2.35 6.20
N PHE A 198 -17.21 -3.50 6.57
CA PHE A 198 -17.97 -4.69 6.97
C PHE A 198 -18.80 -4.55 8.25
N PRO A 199 -18.35 -3.85 9.32
CA PRO A 199 -19.17 -3.67 10.51
C PRO A 199 -20.55 -3.08 10.21
N ASP A 200 -20.61 -2.06 9.34
CA ASP A 200 -21.88 -1.43 8.95
C ASP A 200 -22.74 -2.38 8.10
N ILE A 201 -22.12 -3.11 7.17
CA ILE A 201 -22.80 -4.10 6.31
C ILE A 201 -23.43 -5.20 7.16
N LEU A 202 -22.65 -5.81 8.06
CA LEU A 202 -23.11 -6.95 8.85
C LEU A 202 -24.14 -6.55 9.91
N THR A 203 -24.13 -5.29 10.37
CA THR A 203 -25.14 -4.78 11.31
C THR A 203 -26.55 -4.73 10.68
N VAL A 204 -26.65 -4.54 9.36
CA VAL A 204 -27.94 -4.60 8.64
C VAL A 204 -28.52 -6.02 8.60
N HIS A 205 -27.67 -7.04 8.77
CA HIS A 205 -28.04 -8.45 8.71
C HIS A 205 -28.26 -9.11 10.08
N LYS A 206 -28.09 -8.36 11.17
CA LYS A 206 -28.51 -8.74 12.51
C LYS A 206 -29.93 -8.29 12.79
#